data_AF-A0A486V7Z9-F1
#
_entry.id   AF-A0A486V7Z9-F1
#
_cell.length_a   1.000
_cell.length_b   1.000
_cell.length_c   1.000
_cell.angle_alpha   90.00
_cell.angle_beta   90.00
_cell.angle_gamma   90.00
#
_symmetry.space_group_name_H-M   'P 1'
#
loop_
_entity.id
_entity.type
_entity.pdbx_description
1 polymer ?
#
loop_
_entity_poly.entity_id
_entity_poly.type
_entity_poly.pdbx_seq_one_letter_code
_entity_poly.pdbx_strand_id
1 'polypeptide(L)'
;MTWAQAAAWVWEHDGGKELLADIDAGQRIGAAAAELGFDVQHKPEKQLLILFRLDEETHSFYGKDLTAGALRFLRSELAYVATMHADTPDDWSKTGLKALCLLVGEKL
;
A
#
# COMPACT_ATOMS: atom_id res chain seq x y z
N MET A 1 -14.98 -8.16 0.23
CA MET A 1 -13.93 -9.09 0.69
C MET A 1 -13.61 -8.72 2.13
N THR A 2 -13.30 -9.66 3.03
CA THR A 2 -12.89 -9.29 4.40
C THR A 2 -11.43 -8.84 4.44
N TRP A 3 -11.01 -8.16 5.50
CA TRP A 3 -9.61 -7.77 5.69
C TRP A 3 -8.64 -8.95 5.61
N ALA A 4 -8.98 -10.10 6.22
CA ALA A 4 -8.15 -11.30 6.13
C ALA A 4 -8.07 -11.87 4.71
N GLN A 5 -9.18 -11.85 3.97
CA GLN A 5 -9.22 -12.29 2.58
C GLN A 5 -8.44 -11.36 1.65
N ALA A 6 -8.49 -10.05 1.89
CA ALA A 6 -7.72 -9.05 1.14
C ALA A 6 -6.22 -9.23 1.34
N ALA A 7 -5.79 -9.41 2.59
CA ALA A 7 -4.40 -9.65 2.91
C ALA A 7 -3.90 -10.96 2.27
N ALA A 8 -4.66 -12.06 2.40
CA ALA A 8 -4.36 -13.32 1.73
C ALA A 8 -4.22 -13.16 0.21
N TRP A 9 -5.17 -12.46 -0.42
CA TRP A 9 -5.13 -12.19 -1.85
C TRP A 9 -3.85 -11.44 -2.26
N VAL A 10 -3.47 -10.39 -1.52
CA VAL A 10 -2.25 -9.61 -1.80
C VAL A 10 -1.01 -10.50 -1.76
N TRP A 11 -0.85 -11.32 -0.72
CA TRP A 11 0.32 -12.19 -0.56
C TRP A 11 0.37 -13.30 -1.61
N GLU A 12 -0.77 -13.88 -2.00
CA GLU A 12 -0.86 -14.86 -3.08
C GLU A 12 -0.44 -14.29 -4.44
N HIS A 13 -0.58 -12.98 -4.65
CA HIS A 13 -0.25 -12.28 -5.89
C HIS A 13 1.11 -11.56 -5.85
N ASP A 14 1.86 -11.66 -4.76
CA ASP A 14 3.24 -11.18 -4.70
C ASP A 14 4.12 -11.88 -5.75
N GLY A 15 5.04 -11.14 -6.36
CA GLY A 15 5.88 -11.64 -7.45
C GLY A 15 5.17 -11.79 -8.80
N GLY A 16 3.93 -11.29 -8.93
CA GLY A 16 3.19 -11.31 -10.20
C GLY A 16 3.83 -10.42 -11.26
N LYS A 17 4.23 -10.99 -12.40
CA LYS A 17 4.79 -10.24 -13.56
C LYS A 17 3.77 -9.32 -14.24
N GLU A 18 2.48 -9.62 -14.13
CA GLU A 18 1.39 -8.81 -14.72
C GLU A 18 1.16 -7.48 -14.01
N LEU A 19 1.77 -7.26 -12.84
CA LEU A 19 1.67 -6.02 -12.07
C LEU A 19 2.55 -4.88 -12.63
N LEU A 20 3.50 -5.21 -13.52
CA LEU A 20 4.59 -4.32 -13.95
C LEU A 20 4.26 -3.32 -15.06
N ALA A 21 3.19 -3.53 -15.83
CA ALA A 21 3.07 -2.86 -17.12
C ALA A 21 2.63 -1.38 -17.05
N ASP A 22 1.84 -0.96 -16.06
CA ASP A 22 1.02 0.26 -16.22
C ASP A 22 0.96 1.23 -15.04
N ILE A 23 1.71 1.03 -13.95
CA ILE A 23 1.58 1.88 -12.74
C ILE A 23 2.88 2.63 -12.44
N ASP A 24 2.81 3.97 -12.53
CA ASP A 24 3.84 4.87 -11.98
C ASP A 24 4.01 4.65 -10.46
N ALA A 25 5.24 4.73 -9.95
CA ALA A 25 5.50 4.43 -8.54
C ALA A 25 4.74 5.34 -7.57
N GLY A 26 4.52 6.61 -7.92
CA GLY A 26 3.69 7.53 -7.13
C GLY A 26 2.21 7.17 -7.19
N GLN A 27 1.71 6.81 -8.38
CA GLN A 27 0.34 6.33 -8.56
C GLN A 27 0.08 5.01 -7.80
N ARG A 28 1.07 4.11 -7.75
CA ARG A 28 1.01 2.87 -6.97
C ARG A 28 0.75 3.15 -5.51
N ILE A 29 1.56 4.03 -4.91
CA ILE A 29 1.42 4.37 -3.50
C ILE A 29 0.08 5.07 -3.25
N GLY A 30 -0.37 5.94 -4.15
CA GLY A 30 -1.72 6.54 -4.07
C GLY A 30 -2.83 5.49 -4.03
N ALA A 31 -2.80 4.51 -4.94
CA ALA A 31 -3.81 3.45 -4.98
C ALA A 31 -3.75 2.54 -3.74
N ALA A 32 -2.55 2.16 -3.30
CA ALA A 32 -2.36 1.33 -2.11
C ALA A 32 -2.78 2.04 -0.82
N ALA A 33 -2.50 3.34 -0.72
CA ALA A 33 -2.86 4.18 0.41
C ALA A 33 -4.38 4.34 0.52
N ALA A 34 -5.05 4.68 -0.59
CA ALA A 34 -6.50 4.83 -0.64
C ALA A 34 -7.24 3.56 -0.21
N GLU A 35 -6.71 2.38 -0.59
CA GLU A 35 -7.25 1.08 -0.21
C GLU A 35 -7.23 0.84 1.31
N LEU A 36 -6.32 1.50 2.03
CA LEU A 36 -6.18 1.43 3.48
C LEU A 36 -6.67 2.70 4.17
N GLY A 37 -7.36 3.58 3.44
CA GLY A 37 -7.92 4.83 3.97
C GLY A 37 -6.93 5.96 4.19
N PHE A 38 -5.71 5.89 3.66
CA PHE A 38 -4.72 6.96 3.75
C PHE A 38 -4.79 7.91 2.56
N ASP A 39 -4.65 9.19 2.86
CA ASP A 39 -4.31 10.22 1.88
C ASP A 39 -2.79 10.27 1.64
N VAL A 40 -2.40 10.72 0.43
CA VAL A 40 -0.99 10.81 0.02
C VAL A 40 -0.63 12.23 -0.39
N GLN A 41 0.47 12.75 0.15
CA GLN A 41 1.10 13.98 -0.31
C GLN A 41 2.53 13.70 -0.80
N HIS A 42 2.78 13.92 -2.09
CA HIS A 42 4.10 13.78 -2.69
C HIS A 42 4.75 15.15 -2.92
N LYS A 43 6.00 15.31 -2.45
CA LYS A 43 6.83 16.51 -2.59
C LYS A 43 8.16 16.12 -3.24
N PRO A 44 8.20 16.00 -4.58
CA PRO A 44 9.37 15.52 -5.32
C PRO A 44 10.63 16.36 -5.05
N GLU A 45 10.46 17.68 -4.94
CA GLU A 45 11.53 18.65 -4.70
C GLU A 45 12.21 18.48 -3.34
N LYS A 46 11.51 17.83 -2.40
CA LYS A 46 12.03 17.49 -1.06
C LYS A 46 12.36 16.01 -0.91
N GLN A 47 12.19 15.21 -1.97
CA GLN A 47 12.23 13.74 -1.90
C GLN A 47 11.42 13.22 -0.71
N LEU A 48 10.17 13.71 -0.59
CA LEU A 48 9.31 13.44 0.56
C LEU A 48 7.96 12.92 0.10
N LEU A 49 7.52 11.81 0.70
CA LEU A 49 6.17 11.28 0.59
C LEU A 49 5.56 11.19 1.98
N ILE A 50 4.33 11.68 2.12
CA ILE A 50 3.59 11.67 3.37
C ILE A 50 2.33 10.84 3.17
N LEU A 51 2.12 9.86 4.05
CA LEU A 51 0.86 9.16 4.21
C LEU A 51 0.18 9.71 5.46
N PHE A 52 -1.11 10.01 5.40
CA PHE A 52 -1.83 10.50 6.57
C PHE A 52 -3.29 10.07 6.57
N ARG A 53 -3.83 9.95 7.77
CA ARG A 53 -5.26 9.92 8.05
C ARG A 53 -5.56 11.15 8.89
N LEU A 54 -6.48 12.00 8.42
CA LEU A 54 -6.79 13.26 9.09
C LEU A 54 -7.14 12.96 10.56
N ASP A 55 -6.51 13.68 11.49
CA ASP A 55 -6.72 13.58 12.94
C ASP A 55 -6.31 12.24 13.60
N GLU A 56 -5.78 11.27 12.86
CA GLU A 56 -5.29 9.99 13.41
C GLU A 56 -3.76 9.93 13.41
N GLU A 57 -3.15 9.99 12.22
CA GLU A 57 -1.72 9.72 12.09
C GLU A 57 -1.09 10.32 10.82
N THR A 58 0.23 10.47 10.87
CA THR A 58 1.02 10.97 9.75
C THR A 58 2.37 10.28 9.72
N HIS A 59 2.71 9.68 8.57
CA HIS A 59 3.97 8.98 8.32
C HIS A 59 4.71 9.65 7.18
N SER A 60 5.96 10.04 7.42
CA SER A 60 6.79 10.75 6.45
C SER A 60 7.98 9.90 6.01
N PHE A 61 8.14 9.74 4.70
CA PHE A 61 9.18 8.95 4.06
C PHE A 61 10.09 9.85 3.24
N TYR A 62 11.41 9.71 3.42
CA TYR A 62 12.40 10.61 2.83
C TYR A 62 13.39 9.86 1.94
N GLY A 63 13.95 10.60 0.96
CA GLY A 63 15.06 10.16 0.14
C GLY A 63 14.66 9.18 -0.95
N LYS A 64 15.66 8.53 -1.55
CA LYS A 64 15.50 7.70 -2.76
C LYS A 64 14.59 6.47 -2.59
N ASP A 65 14.39 6.00 -1.36
CA ASP A 65 13.63 4.78 -1.05
C ASP A 65 12.23 5.09 -0.47
N LEU A 66 11.76 6.33 -0.60
CA LEU A 66 10.48 6.78 -0.01
C LEU A 66 9.27 5.93 -0.44
N THR A 67 9.22 5.46 -1.68
CA THR A 67 8.11 4.63 -2.18
C THR A 67 8.16 3.23 -1.61
N ALA A 68 9.36 2.63 -1.53
CA ALA A 68 9.55 1.31 -0.94
C ALA A 68 9.23 1.33 0.56
N GLY A 69 9.64 2.39 1.27
CA GLY A 69 9.31 2.60 2.69
C GLY A 69 7.81 2.75 2.91
N ALA A 70 7.14 3.57 2.10
CA ALA A 70 5.69 3.77 2.17
C ALA A 70 4.92 2.48 1.90
N LEU A 71 5.30 1.71 0.88
CA LEU A 71 4.68 0.43 0.56
C LEU A 71 4.83 -0.58 1.71
N ARG A 72 6.03 -0.64 2.32
CA ARG A 72 6.28 -1.53 3.47
C ARG A 72 5.40 -1.18 4.66
N PHE A 73 5.22 0.11 4.92
CA PHE A 73 4.30 0.58 5.96
C PHE A 73 2.86 0.16 5.65
N LEU A 74 2.34 0.46 4.45
CA LEU A 74 0.97 0.10 4.05
C LEU A 74 0.73 -1.42 4.14
N ARG A 75 1.70 -2.24 3.74
CA ARG A 75 1.60 -3.70 3.88
C ARG A 75 1.60 -4.16 5.34
N SER A 76 2.32 -3.45 6.22
CA SER A 76 2.32 -3.74 7.65
C SER A 76 0.98 -3.38 8.29
N GLU A 77 0.39 -2.25 7.88
CA GLU A 77 -0.95 -1.84 8.29
C GLU A 77 -2.01 -2.85 7.83
N LEU A 78 -1.98 -3.29 6.56
CA LEU A 78 -2.85 -4.35 6.06
C LEU A 78 -2.75 -5.61 6.92
N ALA A 79 -1.53 -6.06 7.25
CA ALA A 79 -1.33 -7.25 8.08
C ALA A 79 -1.86 -7.05 9.52
N TYR A 80 -1.67 -5.87 10.10
CA TYR A 80 -2.18 -5.52 11.42
C TYR A 80 -3.71 -5.52 11.46
N VAL A 81 -4.36 -4.78 10.57
CA VAL A 81 -5.82 -4.67 10.51
C VAL A 81 -6.46 -6.01 10.15
N ALA A 82 -5.87 -6.78 9.23
CA ALA A 82 -6.32 -8.14 8.91
C ALA A 82 -6.22 -9.12 10.09
N THR A 83 -5.34 -8.86 11.06
CA THR A 83 -5.26 -9.66 12.30
C THR A 83 -6.32 -9.21 13.31
N MET A 84 -6.52 -7.90 13.46
CA MET A 84 -7.42 -7.33 14.47
C MET A 84 -8.90 -7.35 14.07
N HIS A 85 -9.18 -7.27 12.77
CA HIS A 85 -10.50 -7.10 12.18
C HIS A 85 -10.72 -8.09 11.01
N ALA A 86 -10.20 -9.30 11.15
CA ALA A 86 -10.13 -10.34 10.10
C ALA A 86 -11.42 -10.53 9.30
N ASP A 87 -12.57 -10.61 9.98
CA ASP A 87 -13.87 -10.91 9.40
C ASP A 87 -14.67 -9.66 9.00
N THR A 88 -14.15 -8.47 9.29
CA THR A 88 -14.80 -7.21 8.89
C THR A 88 -14.76 -7.08 7.37
N PRO A 89 -15.91 -6.88 6.71
CA PRO A 89 -15.95 -6.63 5.28
C PRO A 89 -15.49 -5.20 4.96
N ASP A 90 -14.83 -5.04 3.82
CA ASP A 90 -14.53 -3.73 3.24
C ASP A 90 -14.75 -3.70 1.72
N ASP A 91 -14.76 -2.49 1.15
CA ASP A 91 -14.96 -2.24 -0.28
C ASP A 91 -13.64 -2.25 -1.05
N TRP A 92 -13.06 -3.45 -1.16
CA TRP A 92 -11.75 -3.62 -1.79
C TRP A 92 -11.79 -3.48 -3.33
N SER A 93 -10.88 -2.68 -3.87
CA SER A 93 -10.66 -2.52 -5.30
C SER A 93 -9.54 -3.45 -5.79
N LYS A 94 -9.73 -4.09 -6.95
CA LYS A 94 -8.69 -4.92 -7.56
C LYS A 94 -7.41 -4.13 -7.86
N THR A 95 -7.54 -2.84 -8.18
CA THR A 95 -6.39 -1.97 -8.49
C THR A 95 -5.60 -1.63 -7.21
N GLY A 96 -6.25 -1.29 -6.11
CA GLY A 96 -5.58 -1.00 -4.83
C GLY A 96 -4.92 -2.25 -4.24
N LEU A 97 -5.60 -3.40 -4.28
CA LEU A 97 -5.00 -4.67 -3.87
C LEU A 97 -3.75 -5.02 -4.70
N LYS A 98 -3.80 -4.85 -6.02
CA LYS A 98 -2.62 -5.02 -6.88
C LYS A 98 -1.49 -4.06 -6.53
N ALA A 99 -1.81 -2.83 -6.14
CA ALA A 99 -0.81 -1.83 -5.76
C ALA A 99 -0.06 -2.22 -4.48
N LEU A 100 -0.69 -2.99 -3.59
CA LEU A 100 -0.13 -3.51 -2.35
C LEU A 100 0.77 -4.75 -2.54
N CYS A 101 0.62 -5.50 -3.64
CA CYS A 101 1.46 -6.66 -3.97
C CYS A 101 2.93 -6.25 -4.18
N LEU A 102 3.89 -7.10 -3.81
CA LEU A 102 5.31 -6.94 -4.16
C LEU A 102 5.54 -7.36 -5.62
N LEU A 103 6.38 -6.62 -6.32
CA LEU A 103 6.86 -7.00 -7.65
C LEU A 103 8.00 -8.02 -7.55
N VAL A 104 8.30 -8.70 -8.66
CA VAL A 104 9.43 -9.64 -8.73
C VAL A 104 10.72 -8.95 -8.31
N GLY A 105 11.35 -9.47 -7.25
CA GLY A 105 12.62 -8.96 -6.74
C GLY A 105 12.51 -7.83 -5.71
N GLU A 106 11.31 -7.28 -5.47
CA GLU A 106 11.07 -6.41 -4.32
C GLU A 106 11.16 -7.22 -3.02
N LYS A 107 11.75 -6.62 -1.98
CA LYS A 107 11.89 -7.24 -0.66
C LYS A 107 11.31 -6.33 0.41
N LEU A 108 10.65 -6.96 1.38
CA LEU A 108 10.33 -6.37 2.68
C LEU A 108 11.58 -6.14 3.52
#